data_AF-A0A7V9SN76-F1
#
_entry.id   AF-A0A7V9SN76-F1
#
_cell.length_a   1.000
_cell.length_b   1.000
_cell.length_c   1.000
_cell.angle_alpha   90.00
_cell.angle_beta   90.00
_cell.angle_gamma   90.00
#
_symmetry.space_group_name_H-M   'P 1'
#
loop_
_entity.id
_entity.type
_entity.pdbx_description
1 polymer ?
#
loop_
_entity_poly.entity_id
_entity_poly.type
_entity_poly.pdbx_seq_one_letter_code
_entity_poly.pdbx_strand_id
1 'polypeptide(L)'
;GVGRPSTYASIIGTILDPGRGFAFKKGQALVPTWAAFAVVQLLEAHFGQYVDYDFTKDMEDDLDKIASGEQERVPWLTGFYFGGVETAGSGGNAQPGLKPMVDTAMDQIDAAAVNSIVLGANSDGEPVVVRVGKYGPYLQVGDVNGPSLAPEIPPDELTVERALELFNAPSTDREMGADPATGLVVFAKNGKFGPYVQLGEIETDDKGKVKTKPKTASLFSHMTIEELTMDDALRLLSLPRAVGVDPGDGETISAQNGRYGPYLTKGVDSRSLPDEDSIFGITLDEAIAIYSQPKQWGRKGVAKPPLKAFGADPISGKPMVVKDGRFGAYVTDGETNATIPAGVAIETLSEERAIELLAEKRAKGPAPAKSTGRKAPARKAPAKKKAGAKKAGAKKTAAKKSAS
;
A
#
# COMPACT_ATOMS: atom_id res chain seq x y z
N GLY A 1 -2.27 10.08 33.56
CA GLY A 1 -1.67 8.74 33.39
C GLY A 1 -0.98 8.59 32.06
N VAL A 2 -1.60 9.04 30.95
CA VAL A 2 -1.04 8.89 29.59
C VAL A 2 -0.15 10.08 29.19
N GLY A 3 -0.62 11.32 29.36
CA GLY A 3 0.17 12.51 29.05
C GLY A 3 0.89 13.09 30.28
N ARG A 4 1.99 13.81 30.04
CA ARG A 4 2.75 14.59 31.03
C ARG A 4 2.54 16.09 30.75
N PRO A 5 2.72 16.98 31.75
CA PRO A 5 2.63 18.44 31.54
C PRO A 5 3.50 18.96 30.38
N SER A 6 4.64 18.32 30.14
CA SER A 6 5.55 18.62 29.03
C SER A 6 5.08 18.13 27.65
N THR A 7 4.10 17.23 27.58
CA THR A 7 3.67 16.58 26.32
C THR A 7 2.27 16.95 25.86
N TYR A 8 1.42 17.56 26.71
CA TYR A 8 0.04 17.87 26.32
C TYR A 8 -0.07 18.72 25.05
N ALA A 9 0.69 19.83 24.97
CA ALA A 9 0.63 20.71 23.81
C ALA A 9 1.19 20.04 22.54
N SER A 10 2.27 19.25 22.66
CA SER A 10 2.88 18.58 21.52
C SER A 10 2.03 17.42 20.99
N ILE A 11 1.33 16.69 21.86
CA ILE A 11 0.36 15.65 21.46
C ILE A 11 -0.75 16.28 20.62
N ILE A 12 -1.39 17.34 21.13
CA ILE A 12 -2.46 18.04 20.40
C ILE A 12 -1.93 18.63 19.09
N GLY A 13 -0.74 19.24 19.10
CA GLY A 13 -0.10 19.73 17.88
C GLY A 13 0.18 18.63 16.86
N THR A 14 0.59 17.44 17.31
CA THR A 14 0.92 16.31 16.44
C THR A 14 -0.32 15.71 15.79
N ILE A 15 -1.43 15.54 16.51
CA ILE A 15 -2.66 14.96 15.93
C ILE A 15 -3.36 15.92 14.97
N LEU A 16 -3.17 17.24 15.17
CA LEU A 16 -3.70 18.30 14.32
C LEU A 16 -2.78 18.69 13.16
N ASP A 17 -1.54 18.20 13.13
CA ASP A 17 -0.60 18.45 12.06
C ASP A 17 -1.21 17.98 10.72
N PRO A 18 -1.43 18.88 9.74
CA PRO A 18 -1.97 18.50 8.44
C PRO A 18 -1.12 17.44 7.71
N GLY A 19 0.19 17.39 7.98
CA GLY A 19 1.08 16.35 7.44
C GLY A 19 0.82 14.96 8.01
N ARG A 20 0.13 14.85 9.15
CA ARG A 20 -0.29 13.59 9.77
C ARG A 20 -1.79 13.31 9.59
N GLY A 21 -2.61 14.35 9.65
CA GLY A 21 -4.02 14.33 9.22
C GLY A 21 -4.95 13.45 10.06
N PHE A 22 -4.72 13.33 11.38
CA PHE A 22 -5.55 12.48 12.26
C PHE A 22 -6.78 13.20 12.81
N ALA A 23 -6.70 14.51 13.04
CA ALA A 23 -7.82 15.29 13.51
C ALA A 23 -7.81 16.70 12.91
N PHE A 24 -8.97 17.33 12.88
CA PHE A 24 -9.13 18.74 12.56
C PHE A 24 -9.96 19.45 13.64
N LYS A 25 -9.90 20.78 13.67
CA LYS A 25 -10.71 21.60 14.58
C LYS A 25 -12.00 22.02 13.89
N LYS A 26 -13.15 21.77 14.53
CA LYS A 26 -14.45 22.34 14.15
C LYS A 26 -14.96 23.17 15.33
N GLY A 27 -14.79 24.49 15.24
CA GLY A 27 -15.00 25.38 16.39
C GLY A 27 -14.04 25.06 17.53
N GLN A 28 -14.58 24.66 18.69
CA GLN A 28 -13.80 24.25 19.86
C GLN A 28 -13.64 22.72 19.98
N ALA A 29 -14.25 21.94 19.07
CA ALA A 29 -14.17 20.49 19.07
C ALA A 29 -13.00 19.99 18.23
N LEU A 30 -12.40 18.87 18.67
CA LEU A 30 -11.47 18.07 17.87
C LEU A 30 -12.27 16.95 17.20
N VAL A 31 -12.21 16.89 15.88
CA VAL A 31 -12.95 15.91 15.07
C VAL A 31 -11.96 14.96 14.41
N PRO A 32 -12.11 13.63 14.60
CA PRO A 32 -11.25 12.64 13.95
C PRO A 32 -11.51 12.58 12.45
N THR A 33 -10.46 12.34 11.66
CA THR A 33 -10.59 12.09 10.22
C THR A 33 -10.84 10.61 9.93
N TRP A 34 -11.29 10.28 8.71
CA TRP A 34 -11.39 8.89 8.26
C TRP A 34 -10.05 8.15 8.28
N ALA A 35 -8.94 8.85 8.05
CA ALA A 35 -7.60 8.27 8.17
C ALA A 35 -7.29 7.84 9.62
N ALA A 36 -7.75 8.61 10.62
CA ALA A 36 -7.62 8.21 12.02
C ALA A 36 -8.41 6.93 12.31
N PHE A 37 -9.64 6.79 11.80
CA PHE A 37 -10.41 5.54 11.95
C PHE A 37 -9.70 4.34 11.34
N ALA A 38 -9.09 4.48 10.15
CA ALA A 38 -8.35 3.38 9.54
C ALA A 38 -7.11 2.98 10.37
N VAL A 39 -6.38 3.96 10.89
CA VAL A 39 -5.20 3.71 11.74
C VAL A 39 -5.60 3.12 13.09
N VAL A 40 -6.62 3.64 13.75
CA VAL A 40 -7.09 3.14 15.04
C VAL A 40 -7.60 1.70 14.88
N GLN A 41 -8.41 1.40 13.87
CA GLN A 41 -8.87 0.03 13.62
C GLN A 41 -7.71 -0.94 13.36
N LEU A 42 -6.70 -0.52 12.60
CA LEU A 42 -5.49 -1.32 12.39
C LEU A 42 -4.79 -1.63 13.72
N LEU A 43 -4.63 -0.61 14.57
CA LEU A 43 -3.95 -0.73 15.85
C LEU A 43 -4.77 -1.57 16.83
N GLU A 44 -6.08 -1.37 16.94
CA GLU A 44 -6.95 -2.17 17.81
C GLU A 44 -6.97 -3.65 17.40
N ALA A 45 -7.04 -3.93 16.09
CA ALA A 45 -7.12 -5.30 15.58
C ALA A 45 -5.81 -6.10 15.72
N HIS A 46 -4.65 -5.44 15.57
CA HIS A 46 -3.35 -6.15 15.49
C HIS A 46 -2.38 -5.80 16.62
N PHE A 47 -2.60 -4.67 17.30
CA PHE A 47 -1.70 -4.09 18.30
C PHE A 47 -2.47 -3.60 19.53
N GLY A 48 -3.65 -4.17 19.83
CA GLY A 48 -4.58 -3.67 20.84
C GLY A 48 -3.92 -3.40 22.21
N GLN A 49 -2.99 -4.27 22.63
CA GLN A 49 -2.25 -4.07 23.88
C GLN A 49 -1.44 -2.77 23.94
N TYR A 50 -1.02 -2.21 22.81
CA TYR A 50 -0.20 -0.99 22.75
C TYR A 50 -1.02 0.30 22.63
N VAL A 51 -2.32 0.19 22.32
CA VAL A 51 -3.25 1.32 22.28
C VAL A 51 -4.18 1.33 23.49
N ASP A 52 -4.05 0.35 24.38
CA ASP A 52 -4.74 0.29 25.64
C ASP A 52 -4.29 1.42 26.59
N TYR A 53 -5.24 1.99 27.32
CA TYR A 53 -4.97 3.10 28.22
C TYR A 53 -4.14 2.70 29.43
N ASP A 54 -4.32 1.48 29.94
CA ASP A 54 -3.56 0.96 31.07
C ASP A 54 -2.13 0.64 30.66
N PHE A 55 -1.93 0.10 29.44
CA PHE A 55 -0.58 -0.10 28.90
C PHE A 55 0.24 1.19 28.88
N THR A 56 -0.34 2.28 28.38
CA THR A 56 0.38 3.55 28.27
C THR A 56 0.72 4.12 29.64
N LYS A 57 -0.18 3.93 30.62
CA LYS A 57 0.07 4.34 32.00
C LYS A 57 1.21 3.51 32.63
N ASP A 58 1.17 2.19 32.49
CA ASP A 58 2.18 1.29 33.05
C ASP A 58 3.57 1.53 32.42
N MET A 59 3.62 1.81 31.12
CA MET A 59 4.85 2.21 30.43
C MET A 59 5.46 3.47 31.05
N GLU A 60 4.64 4.48 31.33
CA GLU A 60 5.11 5.72 31.93
C GLU A 60 5.61 5.52 33.37
N ASP A 61 4.95 4.67 34.15
CA ASP A 61 5.39 4.31 35.51
C ASP A 61 6.73 3.54 35.48
N ASP A 62 6.96 2.71 34.46
CA ASP A 62 8.25 2.03 34.26
C ASP A 62 9.37 2.99 33.87
N LEU A 63 9.08 4.01 33.05
CA LEU A 63 10.06 5.05 32.74
C LEU A 63 10.49 5.80 34.00
N ASP A 64 9.57 6.04 34.93
CA ASP A 64 9.86 6.66 36.23
C ASP A 64 10.75 5.74 37.11
N LYS A 65 10.51 4.42 37.13
CA LYS A 65 11.38 3.44 37.82
C LYS A 65 12.79 3.37 37.21
N ILE A 66 12.90 3.50 35.89
CA ILE A 66 14.21 3.56 35.21
C ILE A 66 14.93 4.86 35.60
N ALA A 67 14.22 5.97 35.68
CA ALA A 67 14.78 7.26 36.08
C ALA A 67 15.23 7.29 37.55
N SER A 68 14.51 6.59 38.45
CA SER A 68 14.88 6.46 39.87
C SER A 68 15.98 5.41 40.13
N GLY A 69 16.30 4.59 39.13
CA GLY A 69 17.28 3.50 39.24
C GLY A 69 16.73 2.20 39.83
N GLU A 70 15.41 2.10 40.01
CA GLU A 70 14.73 0.88 40.46
C GLU A 70 14.61 -0.18 39.37
N GLN A 71 14.76 0.20 38.10
CA GLN A 71 14.69 -0.69 36.95
C GLN A 71 15.79 -0.41 35.92
N GLU A 72 16.33 -1.47 35.32
CA GLU A 72 17.35 -1.32 34.28
C GLU A 72 16.74 -1.11 32.88
N ARG A 73 17.28 -0.14 32.14
CA ARG A 73 16.84 0.21 30.78
C ARG A 73 16.94 -0.94 29.77
N VAL A 74 18.07 -1.66 29.75
CA VAL A 74 18.34 -2.67 28.72
C VAL A 74 17.42 -3.90 28.87
N PRO A 75 17.23 -4.46 30.07
CA PRO A 75 16.24 -5.51 30.29
C PRO A 75 14.82 -5.09 29.90
N TRP A 76 14.39 -3.87 30.26
CA TRP A 76 13.07 -3.36 29.90
C TRP A 76 12.86 -3.30 28.38
N LEU A 77 13.80 -2.68 27.65
CA LEU A 77 13.74 -2.60 26.18
C LEU A 77 13.77 -3.99 25.52
N THR A 78 14.55 -4.91 26.09
CA THR A 78 14.66 -6.28 25.57
C THR A 78 13.33 -7.01 25.71
N GLY A 79 12.69 -6.91 26.88
CA GLY A 79 11.36 -7.47 27.12
C GLY A 79 10.30 -6.85 26.20
N PHE A 80 10.22 -5.52 26.14
CA PHE A 80 9.24 -4.83 25.30
C PHE A 80 9.37 -5.22 23.81
N TYR A 81 10.60 -5.28 23.30
CA TYR A 81 10.84 -5.48 21.88
C TYR A 81 10.81 -6.95 21.44
N PHE A 82 11.42 -7.87 22.20
CA PHE A 82 11.54 -9.28 21.83
C PHE A 82 10.53 -10.19 22.55
N GLY A 83 9.97 -9.76 23.68
CA GLY A 83 9.16 -10.59 24.58
C GLY A 83 10.04 -11.47 25.49
N GLY A 84 9.40 -12.34 26.27
CA GLY A 84 10.11 -13.39 27.05
C GLY A 84 10.70 -12.95 28.39
N VAL A 85 10.51 -11.70 28.80
CA VAL A 85 10.67 -11.22 30.17
C VAL A 85 9.29 -10.76 30.63
N GLU A 86 8.94 -10.89 31.91
CA GLU A 86 7.78 -10.18 32.46
C GLU A 86 7.95 -8.69 32.19
N THR A 87 7.35 -8.21 31.11
CA THR A 87 7.24 -6.78 30.83
C THR A 87 6.14 -6.23 31.68
N ALA A 88 6.33 -5.02 32.23
CA ALA A 88 5.27 -4.41 33.02
C ALA A 88 4.02 -4.18 32.16
N GLY A 89 2.87 -4.26 32.82
CA GLY A 89 1.55 -4.27 32.20
C GLY A 89 1.08 -5.63 31.67
N SER A 90 1.90 -6.69 31.65
CA SER A 90 1.46 -8.00 31.09
C SER A 90 0.61 -8.88 32.03
N GLY A 91 0.32 -8.42 33.25
CA GLY A 91 -0.59 -9.13 34.17
C GLY A 91 -0.22 -10.58 34.48
N GLY A 92 1.07 -10.97 34.31
CA GLY A 92 1.56 -12.32 34.57
C GLY A 92 1.46 -13.32 33.41
N ASN A 93 1.09 -12.89 32.19
CA ASN A 93 1.11 -13.76 31.00
C ASN A 93 2.18 -13.29 30.02
N ALA A 94 3.06 -14.20 29.60
CA ALA A 94 4.10 -13.96 28.61
C ALA A 94 3.50 -13.59 27.24
N GLN A 95 3.35 -12.30 26.99
CA GLN A 95 2.92 -11.78 25.69
C GLN A 95 4.11 -11.72 24.71
N PRO A 96 3.86 -11.88 23.39
CA PRO A 96 4.88 -11.65 22.38
C PRO A 96 5.30 -10.17 22.39
N GLY A 97 6.60 -9.90 22.29
CA GLY A 97 7.12 -8.54 22.16
C GLY A 97 6.73 -7.88 20.84
N LEU A 98 7.06 -6.59 20.70
CA LEU A 98 6.67 -5.79 19.53
C LEU A 98 7.17 -6.40 18.20
N LYS A 99 8.43 -6.87 18.18
CA LYS A 99 9.04 -7.41 16.96
C LYS A 99 8.28 -8.64 16.41
N PRO A 100 8.04 -9.72 17.17
CA PRO A 100 7.29 -10.86 16.65
C PRO A 100 5.84 -10.49 16.28
N MET A 101 5.23 -9.53 16.98
CA MET A 101 3.90 -9.02 16.60
C MET A 101 3.92 -8.36 15.22
N VAL A 102 4.86 -7.44 14.97
CA VAL A 102 4.99 -6.77 13.67
C VAL A 102 5.28 -7.78 12.55
N ASP A 103 6.22 -8.70 12.78
CA ASP A 103 6.60 -9.72 11.79
C ASP A 103 5.39 -10.62 11.42
N THR A 104 4.53 -10.93 12.39
CA THR A 104 3.33 -11.75 12.18
C THR A 104 2.18 -10.95 11.55
N ALA A 105 1.96 -9.73 12.02
CA ALA A 105 0.86 -8.89 11.57
C ALA A 105 1.00 -8.51 10.09
N MET A 106 2.22 -8.27 9.59
CA MET A 106 2.45 -7.89 8.20
C MET A 106 1.85 -8.88 7.18
N ASP A 107 1.84 -10.18 7.50
CA ASP A 107 1.30 -11.22 6.62
C ASP A 107 -0.23 -11.41 6.77
N GLN A 108 -0.80 -10.90 7.87
CA GLN A 108 -2.21 -11.09 8.24
C GLN A 108 -3.08 -9.86 7.97
N ILE A 109 -2.47 -8.68 7.83
CA ILE A 109 -3.20 -7.43 7.59
C ILE A 109 -3.79 -7.43 6.18
N ASP A 110 -5.12 -7.47 6.11
CA ASP A 110 -5.84 -7.11 4.89
C ASP A 110 -5.95 -5.59 4.79
N ALA A 111 -5.04 -5.00 4.02
CA ALA A 111 -5.02 -3.55 3.79
C ALA A 111 -6.32 -3.02 3.17
N ALA A 112 -7.04 -3.83 2.39
CA ALA A 112 -8.31 -3.38 1.83
C ALA A 112 -9.39 -3.32 2.91
N ALA A 113 -9.44 -4.32 3.80
CA ALA A 113 -10.38 -4.33 4.91
C ALA A 113 -10.12 -3.20 5.91
N VAL A 114 -8.86 -2.99 6.31
CA VAL A 114 -8.47 -1.91 7.25
C VAL A 114 -8.83 -0.52 6.73
N ASN A 115 -8.67 -0.30 5.42
CA ASN A 115 -9.01 0.98 4.78
C ASN A 115 -10.49 1.08 4.36
N SER A 116 -11.36 0.23 4.92
CA SER A 116 -12.81 0.23 4.65
C SER A 116 -13.58 0.45 5.94
N ILE A 117 -14.31 1.55 6.00
CA ILE A 117 -15.12 1.93 7.16
C ILE A 117 -16.57 1.80 6.74
N VAL A 118 -17.26 0.79 7.27
CA VAL A 118 -18.66 0.49 6.89
C VAL A 118 -19.59 1.45 7.62
N LEU A 119 -20.36 2.24 6.87
CA LEU A 119 -21.40 3.11 7.41
C LEU A 119 -22.71 2.35 7.64
N GLY A 120 -23.00 1.37 6.77
CA GLY A 120 -24.23 0.58 6.80
C GLY A 120 -24.48 -0.10 5.46
N ALA A 121 -25.75 -0.31 5.12
CA ALA A 121 -26.17 -0.86 3.83
C ALA A 121 -27.31 -0.03 3.22
N ASN A 122 -27.38 0.03 1.90
CA ASN A 122 -28.47 0.68 1.17
C ASN A 122 -29.76 -0.17 1.19
N SER A 123 -30.82 0.32 0.55
CA SER A 123 -32.11 -0.38 0.43
C SER A 123 -32.02 -1.74 -0.26
N ASP A 124 -31.00 -1.94 -1.11
CA ASP A 124 -30.75 -3.17 -1.85
C ASP A 124 -29.84 -4.15 -1.07
N GLY A 125 -29.42 -3.78 0.13
CA GLY A 125 -28.53 -4.56 0.99
C GLY A 125 -27.05 -4.47 0.61
N GLU A 126 -26.68 -3.56 -0.29
CA GLU A 126 -25.28 -3.31 -0.66
C GLU A 126 -24.58 -2.47 0.41
N PRO A 127 -23.34 -2.82 0.80
CA PRO A 127 -22.61 -2.09 1.82
C PRO A 127 -22.27 -0.67 1.33
N VAL A 128 -22.50 0.32 2.20
CA VAL A 128 -22.06 1.71 2.00
C VAL A 128 -20.83 1.93 2.87
N VAL A 129 -19.72 2.26 2.23
CA VAL A 129 -18.38 2.22 2.84
C VAL A 129 -17.63 3.50 2.53
N VAL A 130 -16.92 4.04 3.53
CA VAL A 130 -15.86 5.03 3.31
C VAL A 130 -14.55 4.30 3.11
N ARG A 131 -13.92 4.51 1.96
CA ARG A 131 -12.61 3.97 1.63
C ARG A 131 -11.55 5.02 1.87
N VAL A 132 -10.50 4.68 2.61
CA VAL A 132 -9.33 5.56 2.81
C VAL A 132 -8.27 5.23 1.76
N GLY A 133 -8.17 6.06 0.72
CA GLY A 133 -7.23 5.88 -0.37
C GLY A 133 -5.98 6.76 -0.26
N LYS A 134 -5.06 6.59 -1.22
CA LYS A 134 -3.85 7.43 -1.35
C LYS A 134 -4.18 8.93 -1.48
N TYR A 135 -5.29 9.24 -2.16
CA TYR A 135 -5.71 10.60 -2.49
C TYR A 135 -6.79 11.14 -1.54
N GLY A 136 -7.00 10.46 -0.40
CA GLY A 136 -8.04 10.81 0.56
C GLY A 136 -9.22 9.84 0.59
N PRO A 137 -10.19 10.12 1.47
CA PRO A 137 -11.38 9.30 1.65
C PRO A 137 -12.36 9.44 0.48
N TYR A 138 -13.04 8.37 0.11
CA TYR A 138 -14.09 8.37 -0.91
C TYR A 138 -15.19 7.36 -0.58
N LEU A 139 -16.38 7.54 -1.15
CA LEU A 139 -17.51 6.64 -0.95
C LEU A 139 -17.44 5.42 -1.87
N GLN A 140 -17.92 4.28 -1.37
CA GLN A 140 -18.16 3.08 -2.16
C GLN A 140 -19.53 2.50 -1.78
N VAL A 141 -20.34 2.14 -2.77
CA VAL A 141 -21.61 1.42 -2.59
C VAL A 141 -21.51 0.10 -3.33
N GLY A 142 -21.60 -1.01 -2.61
CA GLY A 142 -21.31 -2.34 -3.16
C GLY A 142 -19.89 -2.40 -3.75
N ASP A 143 -19.78 -2.69 -5.04
CA ASP A 143 -18.51 -2.72 -5.78
C ASP A 143 -18.22 -1.41 -6.55
N VAL A 144 -19.10 -0.40 -6.45
CA VAL A 144 -19.02 0.84 -7.23
C VAL A 144 -18.38 1.95 -6.40
N ASN A 145 -17.24 2.47 -6.88
CA ASN A 145 -16.61 3.65 -6.28
C ASN A 145 -17.37 4.92 -6.68
N GLY A 146 -17.65 5.76 -5.69
CA GLY A 146 -18.30 7.05 -5.81
C GLY A 146 -17.33 8.22 -5.59
N PRO A 147 -17.86 9.39 -5.23
CA PRO A 147 -17.07 10.62 -5.12
C PRO A 147 -16.11 10.61 -3.92
N SER A 148 -15.09 11.44 -4.02
CA SER A 148 -14.22 11.80 -2.90
C SER A 148 -15.02 12.53 -1.82
N LEU A 149 -14.70 12.27 -0.57
CA LEU A 149 -15.26 12.98 0.57
C LEU A 149 -14.36 14.17 0.91
N ALA A 150 -14.98 15.31 1.21
CA ALA A 150 -14.23 16.43 1.75
C ALA A 150 -13.60 16.02 3.10
N PRO A 151 -12.31 16.35 3.33
CA PRO A 151 -11.56 15.89 4.49
C PRO A 151 -12.12 16.40 5.83
N GLU A 152 -12.92 17.48 5.78
CA GLU A 152 -13.50 18.15 6.95
C GLU A 152 -14.95 17.71 7.25
N ILE A 153 -15.51 16.74 6.51
CA ILE A 153 -16.82 16.16 6.87
C ILE A 153 -16.64 15.35 8.16
N PRO A 154 -17.28 15.74 9.28
CA PRO A 154 -17.23 14.96 10.50
C PRO A 154 -17.82 13.56 10.27
N PRO A 155 -17.16 12.50 10.79
CA PRO A 155 -17.64 11.13 10.59
C PRO A 155 -19.07 10.87 11.08
N ASP A 156 -19.54 11.58 12.10
CA ASP A 156 -20.90 11.47 12.64
C ASP A 156 -21.96 12.16 11.74
N GLU A 157 -21.57 13.13 10.93
CA GLU A 157 -22.45 13.80 9.97
C GLU A 157 -22.66 13.00 8.68
N LEU A 158 -21.83 11.97 8.44
CA LEU A 158 -21.92 11.11 7.25
C LEU A 158 -22.79 9.87 7.53
N THR A 159 -24.11 10.07 7.61
CA THR A 159 -25.07 8.95 7.69
C THR A 159 -25.14 8.16 6.39
N VAL A 160 -25.77 6.97 6.40
CA VAL A 160 -26.00 6.19 5.17
C VAL A 160 -26.81 6.99 4.16
N GLU A 161 -27.85 7.69 4.62
CA GLU A 161 -28.68 8.54 3.76
C GLU A 161 -27.84 9.66 3.15
N ARG A 162 -27.04 10.36 3.96
CA ARG A 162 -26.18 11.44 3.48
C ARG A 162 -25.10 10.93 2.51
N ALA A 163 -24.53 9.77 2.78
CA ALA A 163 -23.58 9.12 1.88
C ALA A 163 -24.24 8.77 0.55
N LEU A 164 -25.46 8.23 0.54
CA LEU A 164 -26.20 7.93 -0.68
C LEU A 164 -26.62 9.20 -1.44
N GLU A 165 -26.97 10.29 -0.75
CA GLU A 165 -27.19 11.59 -1.38
C GLU A 165 -25.94 12.09 -2.10
N LEU A 166 -24.78 12.05 -1.42
CA LEU A 166 -23.51 12.46 -2.01
C LEU A 166 -23.10 11.54 -3.17
N PHE A 167 -23.34 10.23 -3.04
CA PHE A 167 -23.03 9.24 -4.06
C PHE A 167 -23.87 9.42 -5.33
N ASN A 168 -25.15 9.75 -5.17
CA ASN A 168 -26.09 9.98 -6.28
C ASN A 168 -26.14 11.44 -6.74
N ALA A 169 -25.46 12.34 -6.03
CA ALA A 169 -25.35 13.72 -6.45
C ALA A 169 -24.75 13.75 -7.86
N PRO A 170 -25.26 14.62 -8.76
CA PRO A 170 -24.65 14.81 -10.06
C PRO A 170 -23.16 15.05 -9.86
N SER A 171 -22.33 14.28 -10.57
CA SER A 171 -20.88 14.42 -10.51
C SER A 171 -20.53 15.90 -10.64
N THR A 172 -19.68 16.41 -9.75
CA THR A 172 -19.14 17.78 -9.84
C THR A 172 -18.13 17.88 -10.98
N ASP A 173 -18.50 17.31 -12.13
CA ASP A 173 -17.78 17.44 -13.38
C ASP A 173 -17.83 18.92 -13.75
N ARG A 174 -16.71 19.60 -13.49
CA ARG A 174 -16.57 21.01 -13.82
C ARG A 174 -16.12 21.10 -15.26
N GLU A 175 -16.98 21.65 -16.11
CA GLU A 175 -16.61 22.05 -17.45
C GLU A 175 -15.68 23.26 -17.38
N MET A 176 -14.47 23.12 -17.91
CA MET A 176 -13.43 24.15 -17.86
C MET A 176 -13.37 25.02 -19.12
N GLY A 177 -14.02 24.58 -20.20
CA GLY A 177 -14.04 25.23 -21.51
C GLY A 177 -13.38 24.37 -22.61
N ALA A 178 -13.25 24.92 -23.82
CA ALA A 178 -12.66 24.22 -24.95
C ALA A 178 -11.13 24.34 -24.97
N ASP A 179 -10.44 23.23 -25.21
CA ASP A 179 -9.01 23.21 -25.51
C ASP A 179 -8.73 23.95 -26.83
N PRO A 180 -7.87 24.98 -26.84
CA PRO A 180 -7.56 25.75 -28.05
C PRO A 180 -6.98 24.92 -29.19
N ALA A 181 -6.31 23.79 -28.89
CA ALA A 181 -5.65 22.97 -29.91
C ALA A 181 -6.62 22.02 -30.63
N THR A 182 -7.54 21.39 -29.88
CA THR A 182 -8.46 20.37 -30.42
C THR A 182 -9.90 20.84 -30.58
N GLY A 183 -10.29 21.95 -29.91
CA GLY A 183 -11.67 22.40 -29.82
C GLY A 183 -12.56 21.53 -28.92
N LEU A 184 -12.00 20.49 -28.28
CA LEU A 184 -12.74 19.60 -27.39
C LEU A 184 -12.86 20.21 -26.00
N VAL A 185 -13.99 19.95 -25.34
CA VAL A 185 -14.24 20.43 -23.98
C VAL A 185 -13.34 19.71 -22.98
N VAL A 186 -12.73 20.48 -22.07
CA VAL A 186 -11.97 19.97 -20.93
C VAL A 186 -12.89 19.87 -19.71
N PHE A 187 -12.91 18.71 -19.08
CA PHE A 187 -13.65 18.46 -17.85
C PHE A 187 -12.70 18.15 -16.70
N ALA A 188 -12.95 18.69 -15.51
CA ALA A 188 -12.36 18.22 -14.27
C ALA A 188 -13.38 17.35 -13.53
N LYS A 189 -13.03 16.09 -13.23
CA LYS A 189 -13.93 15.05 -12.75
C LYS A 189 -13.36 14.32 -11.55
N ASN A 190 -14.22 13.69 -10.75
CA ASN A 190 -13.82 12.75 -9.70
C ASN A 190 -14.02 11.32 -10.19
N GLY A 191 -12.94 10.54 -10.23
CA GLY A 191 -12.96 9.15 -10.69
C GLY A 191 -12.53 8.17 -9.61
N LYS A 192 -12.65 6.87 -9.91
CA LYS A 192 -12.24 5.77 -9.01
C LYS A 192 -10.78 5.81 -8.52
N PHE A 193 -9.91 6.58 -9.19
CA PHE A 193 -8.49 6.71 -8.85
C PHE A 193 -8.12 8.10 -8.33
N GLY A 194 -9.12 8.92 -7.97
CA GLY A 194 -8.96 10.30 -7.55
C GLY A 194 -9.41 11.31 -8.62
N PRO A 195 -9.23 12.61 -8.33
CA PRO A 195 -9.59 13.68 -9.25
C PRO A 195 -8.69 13.65 -10.50
N TYR A 196 -9.29 13.94 -11.66
CA TYR A 196 -8.60 13.93 -12.94
C TYR A 196 -9.21 14.93 -13.92
N VAL A 197 -8.42 15.35 -14.91
CA VAL A 197 -8.89 16.10 -16.07
C VAL A 197 -9.09 15.17 -17.25
N GLN A 198 -10.09 15.46 -18.08
CA GLN A 198 -10.46 14.71 -19.27
C GLN A 198 -10.67 15.66 -20.45
N LEU A 199 -10.07 15.34 -21.60
CA LEU A 199 -10.27 16.04 -22.86
C LEU A 199 -11.34 15.32 -23.71
N GLY A 200 -12.46 16.00 -23.94
CA GLY A 200 -13.61 15.50 -24.69
C GLY A 200 -14.52 14.59 -23.86
N GLU A 201 -15.66 14.25 -24.45
CA GLU A 201 -16.62 13.31 -23.86
C GLU A 201 -16.25 11.85 -24.15
N ILE A 202 -16.83 10.93 -23.38
CA ILE A 202 -16.69 9.50 -23.62
C ILE A 202 -17.70 9.10 -24.69
N GLU A 203 -17.23 8.83 -25.91
CA GLU A 203 -18.08 8.24 -26.94
C GLU A 203 -18.26 6.73 -26.68
N THR A 204 -19.51 6.28 -26.62
CA THR A 204 -19.88 4.86 -26.49
C THR A 204 -20.60 4.37 -27.74
N ASP A 205 -20.44 3.09 -28.07
CA ASP A 205 -21.23 2.43 -29.11
C ASP A 205 -22.63 2.03 -28.60
N ASP A 206 -23.49 1.55 -29.50
CA ASP A 206 -24.86 1.09 -29.19
C ASP A 206 -24.91 -0.06 -28.15
N LYS A 207 -23.75 -0.64 -27.79
CA LYS A 207 -23.59 -1.71 -26.79
C LYS A 207 -22.92 -1.21 -25.51
N GLY A 208 -22.76 0.11 -25.34
CA GLY A 208 -22.17 0.74 -24.16
C GLY A 208 -20.65 0.57 -24.04
N LYS A 209 -19.95 0.15 -25.11
CA LYS A 209 -18.49 0.10 -25.12
C LYS A 209 -17.91 1.44 -25.54
N VAL A 210 -16.92 1.92 -24.78
CA VAL A 210 -16.14 3.11 -25.10
C VAL A 210 -15.44 2.92 -26.44
N LYS A 211 -15.78 3.77 -27.42
CA LYS A 211 -15.27 3.73 -28.79
C LYS A 211 -13.87 4.33 -28.87
N THR A 212 -13.69 5.49 -28.26
CA THR A 212 -12.42 6.21 -28.14
C THR A 212 -12.22 6.58 -26.68
N LYS A 213 -11.05 6.24 -26.12
CA LYS A 213 -10.73 6.66 -24.75
C LYS A 213 -10.30 8.13 -24.80
N PRO A 214 -11.00 9.04 -24.10
CA PRO A 214 -10.57 10.43 -24.04
C PRO A 214 -9.19 10.53 -23.37
N LYS A 215 -8.45 11.58 -23.69
CA LYS A 215 -7.17 11.84 -23.02
C LYS A 215 -7.47 12.26 -21.58
N THR A 216 -6.80 11.64 -20.62
CA THR A 216 -7.00 11.92 -19.20
C THR A 216 -5.68 12.10 -18.49
N ALA A 217 -5.64 12.96 -17.47
CA ALA A 217 -4.51 13.11 -16.57
C ALA A 217 -5.00 13.28 -15.13
N SER A 218 -4.41 12.55 -14.18
CA SER A 218 -4.71 12.74 -12.76
C SER A 218 -4.24 14.11 -12.28
N LEU A 219 -5.02 14.73 -11.40
CA LEU A 219 -4.57 15.90 -10.67
C LEU A 219 -3.39 15.53 -9.77
N PHE A 220 -2.55 16.53 -9.50
CA PHE A 220 -1.49 16.43 -8.51
C PHE A 220 -2.05 16.37 -7.10
N SER A 221 -1.25 15.85 -6.18
CA SER A 221 -1.67 15.58 -4.79
C SER A 221 -2.16 16.83 -4.04
N HIS A 222 -1.67 18.00 -4.42
CA HIS A 222 -2.01 19.30 -3.83
C HIS A 222 -3.11 20.06 -4.60
N MET A 223 -3.58 19.54 -5.75
CA MET A 223 -4.59 20.22 -6.58
C MET A 223 -6.01 19.76 -6.22
N THR A 224 -6.96 20.70 -6.28
CA THR A 224 -8.40 20.48 -6.09
C THR A 224 -9.17 20.82 -7.36
N ILE A 225 -10.37 20.28 -7.56
CA ILE A 225 -11.19 20.56 -8.76
C ILE A 225 -11.68 22.01 -8.76
N GLU A 226 -11.89 22.56 -7.56
CA GLU A 226 -12.42 23.89 -7.30
C GLU A 226 -11.42 24.98 -7.66
N GLU A 227 -10.15 24.78 -7.31
CA GLU A 227 -9.07 25.75 -7.55
C GLU A 227 -8.41 25.55 -8.91
N LEU A 228 -8.65 24.43 -9.59
CA LEU A 228 -8.02 24.10 -10.87
C LEU A 228 -8.32 25.15 -11.95
N THR A 229 -7.27 25.65 -12.59
CA THR A 229 -7.38 26.57 -13.72
C THR A 229 -7.31 25.83 -15.06
N MET A 230 -7.82 26.46 -16.13
CA MET A 230 -7.76 25.89 -17.48
C MET A 230 -6.31 25.64 -17.92
N ASP A 231 -5.39 26.53 -17.57
CA ASP A 231 -3.97 26.39 -17.88
C ASP A 231 -3.36 25.17 -17.17
N ASP A 232 -3.69 24.94 -15.90
CA ASP A 232 -3.25 23.76 -15.16
C ASP A 232 -3.79 22.46 -15.79
N ALA A 233 -5.07 22.46 -16.17
CA ALA A 233 -5.69 21.32 -16.82
C ALA A 233 -5.03 20.97 -18.16
N LEU A 234 -4.74 21.97 -18.99
CA LEU A 234 -4.02 21.78 -20.25
C LEU A 234 -2.57 21.31 -20.01
N ARG A 235 -1.92 21.81 -18.96
CA ARG A 235 -0.59 21.38 -18.55
C ARG A 235 -0.58 19.90 -18.17
N LEU A 236 -1.54 19.45 -17.36
CA LEU A 236 -1.71 18.04 -17.00
C LEU A 236 -2.03 17.18 -18.22
N LEU A 237 -2.95 17.64 -19.08
CA LEU A 237 -3.29 16.97 -20.34
C LEU A 237 -2.14 16.93 -21.34
N SER A 238 -1.08 17.72 -21.18
CA SER A 238 0.11 17.63 -22.02
C SER A 238 0.99 16.41 -21.69
N LEU A 239 0.78 15.77 -20.53
CA LEU A 239 1.54 14.59 -20.13
C LEU A 239 1.19 13.36 -20.99
N PRO A 240 2.16 12.47 -21.28
CA PRO A 240 3.58 12.53 -20.91
C PRO A 240 4.35 13.64 -21.65
N ARG A 241 5.14 14.45 -20.91
CA ARG A 241 5.97 15.52 -21.49
C ARG A 241 7.25 14.93 -22.06
N ALA A 242 7.53 15.11 -23.33
CA ALA A 242 8.84 14.79 -23.89
C ALA A 242 9.88 15.80 -23.38
N VAL A 243 10.90 15.32 -22.66
CA VAL A 243 12.00 16.14 -22.15
C VAL A 243 13.04 16.36 -23.26
N GLY A 244 13.32 15.32 -24.04
CA GLY A 244 14.24 15.37 -25.19
C GLY A 244 14.69 13.98 -25.62
N VAL A 245 15.57 13.93 -26.63
CA VAL A 245 16.23 12.72 -27.08
C VAL A 245 17.64 12.70 -26.49
N ASP A 246 18.01 11.61 -25.81
CA ASP A 246 19.36 11.47 -25.27
C ASP A 246 20.37 11.31 -26.42
N PRO A 247 21.39 12.20 -26.53
CA PRO A 247 22.40 12.10 -27.59
C PRO A 247 23.28 10.84 -27.51
N GLY A 248 23.35 10.18 -26.34
CA GLY A 248 24.21 9.02 -26.11
C GLY A 248 23.69 7.73 -26.75
N ASP A 249 22.37 7.52 -26.75
CA ASP A 249 21.74 6.31 -27.29
C ASP A 249 20.53 6.57 -28.21
N GLY A 250 20.12 7.82 -28.36
CA GLY A 250 18.99 8.21 -29.21
C GLY A 250 17.62 7.89 -28.61
N GLU A 251 17.54 7.44 -27.35
CA GLU A 251 16.25 7.15 -26.71
C GLU A 251 15.55 8.44 -26.26
N THR A 252 14.23 8.48 -26.42
CA THR A 252 13.41 9.61 -25.95
C THR A 252 13.19 9.51 -24.45
N ILE A 253 13.51 10.59 -23.74
CA ILE A 253 13.21 10.76 -22.33
C ILE A 253 11.88 11.53 -22.20
N SER A 254 10.95 10.98 -21.42
CA SER A 254 9.69 11.64 -21.08
C SER A 254 9.46 11.70 -19.57
N ALA A 255 8.78 12.74 -19.11
CA ALA A 255 8.40 12.97 -17.73
C ALA A 255 6.87 12.85 -17.58
N GLN A 256 6.41 12.16 -16.54
CA GLN A 256 4.99 11.94 -16.28
C GLN A 256 4.72 11.65 -14.80
N ASN A 257 3.45 11.69 -14.40
CA ASN A 257 3.00 11.31 -13.06
C ASN A 257 2.34 9.94 -13.09
N GLY A 258 2.63 9.11 -12.09
CA GLY A 258 2.08 7.76 -11.97
C GLY A 258 1.56 7.45 -10.58
N ARG A 259 1.14 6.19 -10.37
CA ARG A 259 0.62 5.73 -9.07
C ARG A 259 1.58 5.97 -7.91
N TYR A 260 2.89 5.91 -8.15
CA TYR A 260 3.92 6.08 -7.11
C TYR A 260 4.52 7.48 -7.08
N GLY A 261 3.95 8.43 -7.83
CA GLY A 261 4.44 9.80 -7.94
C GLY A 261 5.15 10.07 -9.27
N PRO A 262 5.87 11.20 -9.36
CA PRO A 262 6.47 11.73 -10.58
C PRO A 262 7.71 10.90 -10.98
N TYR A 263 7.87 10.66 -12.27
CA TYR A 263 8.98 9.86 -12.79
C TYR A 263 9.31 10.17 -14.25
N LEU A 264 10.55 9.86 -14.62
CA LEU A 264 11.06 9.82 -15.98
C LEU A 264 10.95 8.40 -16.55
N THR A 265 10.79 8.31 -17.86
CA THR A 265 10.95 7.09 -18.65
C THR A 265 11.89 7.29 -19.82
N LYS A 266 12.75 6.30 -20.05
CA LYS A 266 13.69 6.21 -21.18
C LYS A 266 13.71 4.74 -21.62
N GLY A 267 13.03 4.45 -22.72
CA GLY A 267 12.77 3.06 -23.15
C GLY A 267 12.05 2.25 -22.08
N VAL A 268 12.74 1.26 -21.52
CA VAL A 268 12.25 0.42 -20.40
C VAL A 268 12.75 0.86 -19.02
N ASP A 269 13.70 1.80 -18.96
CA ASP A 269 14.18 2.35 -17.69
C ASP A 269 13.24 3.45 -17.19
N SER A 270 13.12 3.56 -15.87
CA SER A 270 12.28 4.55 -15.21
C SER A 270 12.96 5.02 -13.93
N ARG A 271 12.95 6.34 -13.70
CA ARG A 271 13.61 7.00 -12.57
C ARG A 271 12.65 7.95 -11.88
N SER A 272 12.55 7.86 -10.55
CA SER A 272 11.70 8.75 -9.78
C SER A 272 12.23 10.19 -9.81
N LEU A 273 11.30 11.14 -9.81
CA LEU A 273 11.56 12.55 -9.57
C LEU A 273 11.24 12.90 -8.10
N PRO A 274 11.81 13.98 -7.55
CA PRO A 274 11.59 14.35 -6.16
C PRO A 274 10.15 14.84 -5.89
N ASP A 275 9.55 15.58 -6.82
CA ASP A 275 8.25 16.23 -6.66
C ASP A 275 7.54 16.43 -8.01
N GLU A 276 6.25 16.80 -7.93
CA GLU A 276 5.36 16.92 -9.10
C GLU A 276 5.75 18.10 -10.00
N ASP A 277 6.28 19.19 -9.44
CA ASP A 277 6.74 20.37 -10.19
C ASP A 277 7.93 20.06 -11.09
N SER A 278 8.81 19.17 -10.63
CA SER A 278 9.97 18.69 -11.39
C SER A 278 9.58 18.07 -12.73
N ILE A 279 8.36 17.56 -12.90
CA ILE A 279 7.89 17.02 -14.20
C ILE A 279 7.98 18.09 -15.30
N PHE A 280 7.65 19.34 -14.98
CA PHE A 280 7.64 20.44 -15.93
C PHE A 280 8.93 21.26 -15.91
N GLY A 281 9.67 21.25 -14.81
CA GLY A 281 10.95 21.97 -14.67
C GLY A 281 12.15 21.23 -15.25
N ILE A 282 12.16 19.91 -15.22
CA ILE A 282 13.37 19.13 -15.56
C ILE A 282 13.84 19.35 -17.00
N THR A 283 15.14 19.52 -17.15
CA THR A 283 15.85 19.69 -18.42
C THR A 283 16.45 18.37 -18.94
N LEU A 284 16.85 18.35 -20.22
CA LEU A 284 17.48 17.18 -20.82
C LEU A 284 18.78 16.81 -20.11
N ASP A 285 19.62 17.79 -19.79
CA ASP A 285 20.92 17.56 -19.14
C ASP A 285 20.75 16.98 -17.72
N GLU A 286 19.79 17.48 -16.96
CA GLU A 286 19.45 16.95 -15.63
C GLU A 286 18.89 15.53 -15.72
N ALA A 287 18.04 15.25 -16.72
CA ALA A 287 17.51 13.91 -16.94
C ALA A 287 18.62 12.92 -17.31
N ILE A 288 19.55 13.30 -18.19
CA ILE A 288 20.72 12.50 -18.55
C ILE A 288 21.60 12.24 -17.31
N ALA A 289 21.79 13.25 -16.46
CA ALA A 289 22.52 13.08 -15.20
C ALA A 289 21.85 12.06 -14.27
N ILE A 290 20.52 12.06 -14.16
CA ILE A 290 19.76 11.07 -13.38
C ILE A 290 19.91 9.66 -13.96
N TYR A 291 19.89 9.52 -15.29
CA TYR A 291 20.07 8.20 -15.94
C TYR A 291 21.50 7.68 -15.86
N SER A 292 22.50 8.57 -15.80
CA SER A 292 23.91 8.23 -15.61
C SER A 292 24.19 7.68 -14.21
N GLN A 293 23.35 8.02 -13.23
CA GLN A 293 23.45 7.44 -11.90
C GLN A 293 22.95 5.99 -11.90
N PRO A 294 23.53 5.09 -11.08
CA PRO A 294 23.03 3.74 -10.94
C PRO A 294 21.57 3.74 -10.50
N LYS A 295 20.76 2.82 -11.04
CA LYS A 295 19.33 2.74 -10.73
C LYS A 295 19.10 2.59 -9.23
N GLN A 296 18.65 3.68 -8.63
CA GLN A 296 18.16 3.67 -7.27
C GLN A 296 16.76 3.08 -7.31
N TRP A 297 16.65 1.77 -7.06
CA TRP A 297 15.36 1.18 -6.70
C TRP A 297 14.88 1.91 -5.45
N GLY A 298 13.72 2.59 -5.56
CA GLY A 298 13.16 3.42 -4.51
C GLY A 298 13.30 2.78 -3.12
N ARG A 299 13.78 3.57 -2.16
CA ARG A 299 14.03 3.17 -0.76
C ARG A 299 15.01 2.02 -0.55
N LYS A 300 16.00 1.80 -1.41
CA LYS A 300 17.28 1.21 -0.93
C LYS A 300 18.25 2.35 -0.72
N GLY A 301 18.43 2.73 0.55
CA GLY A 301 19.53 3.61 0.95
C GLY A 301 20.86 3.10 0.37
N VAL A 302 21.78 4.03 0.15
CA VAL A 302 23.17 3.77 -0.23
C VAL A 302 23.65 2.49 0.45
N ALA A 303 24.12 1.51 -0.33
CA ALA A 303 24.58 0.23 0.21
C ALA A 303 25.60 0.53 1.32
N LYS A 304 25.21 0.26 2.57
CA LYS A 304 26.08 0.52 3.72
C LYS A 304 27.39 -0.24 3.50
N PRO A 305 28.55 0.37 3.80
CA PRO A 305 29.83 -0.33 3.73
C PRO A 305 29.79 -1.60 4.60
N PRO A 306 30.55 -2.66 4.23
CA PRO A 306 30.59 -3.90 4.99
C PRO A 306 31.03 -3.63 6.43
N LEU A 307 30.38 -4.32 7.38
CA LEU A 307 30.64 -4.18 8.81
C LEU A 307 32.01 -4.77 9.20
N LYS A 308 32.50 -5.76 8.45
CA LYS A 308 33.82 -6.37 8.61
C LYS A 308 34.21 -7.08 7.33
N ALA A 309 35.50 -7.15 7.01
CA ALA A 309 36.02 -7.94 5.88
C ALA A 309 36.98 -9.02 6.40
N PHE A 310 36.96 -10.18 5.75
CA PHE A 310 37.85 -11.30 5.99
C PHE A 310 38.62 -11.64 4.70
N GLY A 311 39.46 -12.68 4.73
CA GLY A 311 40.13 -13.21 3.56
C GLY A 311 39.19 -13.89 2.57
N ALA A 312 39.78 -14.59 1.60
CA ALA A 312 39.03 -15.34 0.60
C ALA A 312 38.45 -16.63 1.21
N ASP A 313 37.19 -16.94 0.91
CA ASP A 313 36.58 -18.21 1.29
C ASP A 313 37.33 -19.37 0.63
N PRO A 314 37.74 -20.41 1.37
CA PRO A 314 38.51 -21.53 0.81
C PRO A 314 37.78 -22.36 -0.26
N ILE A 315 36.45 -22.26 -0.35
CA ILE A 315 35.61 -23.04 -1.28
C ILE A 315 35.28 -22.21 -2.52
N SER A 316 34.80 -20.96 -2.36
CA SER A 316 34.44 -20.11 -3.50
C SER A 316 35.59 -19.27 -4.04
N GLY A 317 36.69 -19.14 -3.28
CA GLY A 317 37.85 -18.31 -3.63
C GLY A 317 37.56 -16.81 -3.63
N LYS A 318 36.39 -16.38 -3.15
CA LYS A 318 35.93 -14.98 -3.19
C LYS A 318 36.10 -14.28 -1.84
N PRO A 319 36.29 -12.95 -1.82
CA PRO A 319 36.44 -12.21 -0.58
C PRO A 319 35.18 -12.32 0.29
N MET A 320 35.35 -12.68 1.56
CA MET A 320 34.26 -12.76 2.53
C MET A 320 34.09 -11.44 3.26
N VAL A 321 32.85 -10.97 3.38
CA VAL A 321 32.51 -9.75 4.12
C VAL A 321 31.26 -9.94 4.96
N VAL A 322 31.18 -9.23 6.08
CA VAL A 322 29.98 -9.10 6.90
C VAL A 322 29.20 -7.89 6.43
N LYS A 323 27.90 -8.05 6.19
CA LYS A 323 27.00 -6.96 5.81
C LYS A 323 25.80 -6.91 6.74
N ASP A 324 25.24 -5.71 6.87
CA ASP A 324 23.96 -5.48 7.54
C ASP A 324 22.81 -5.80 6.57
N GLY A 325 21.89 -6.67 6.98
CA GLY A 325 20.79 -7.17 6.14
C GLY A 325 19.43 -7.01 6.82
N ARG A 326 18.34 -7.16 6.04
CA ARG A 326 16.95 -7.08 6.54
C ARG A 326 16.67 -8.03 7.72
N PHE A 327 17.40 -9.14 7.79
CA PHE A 327 17.21 -10.21 8.78
C PHE A 327 18.38 -10.28 9.79
N GLY A 328 19.13 -9.20 9.95
CA GLY A 328 20.34 -9.13 10.78
C GLY A 328 21.63 -9.23 9.97
N ALA A 329 22.76 -9.12 10.67
CA ALA A 329 24.08 -9.20 10.06
C ALA A 329 24.33 -10.60 9.47
N TYR A 330 25.01 -10.65 8.32
CA TYR A 330 25.30 -11.90 7.63
C TYR A 330 26.69 -11.86 7.01
N VAL A 331 27.34 -13.02 6.97
CA VAL A 331 28.57 -13.24 6.21
C VAL A 331 28.19 -13.57 4.76
N THR A 332 28.91 -13.01 3.81
CA THR A 332 28.74 -13.29 2.38
C THR A 332 30.08 -13.34 1.66
N ASP A 333 30.23 -14.30 0.76
CA ASP A 333 31.31 -14.38 -0.24
C ASP A 333 30.88 -13.83 -1.62
N GLY A 334 29.71 -13.18 -1.67
CA GLY A 334 29.08 -12.69 -2.90
C GLY A 334 28.13 -13.68 -3.58
N GLU A 335 28.14 -14.96 -3.21
CA GLU A 335 27.22 -15.98 -3.75
C GLU A 335 26.34 -16.59 -2.65
N THR A 336 26.94 -16.99 -1.54
CA THR A 336 26.29 -17.57 -0.37
C THR A 336 26.15 -16.52 0.72
N ASN A 337 24.96 -16.40 1.31
CA ASN A 337 24.69 -15.49 2.42
C ASN A 337 24.32 -16.30 3.67
N ALA A 338 25.17 -16.28 4.70
CA ALA A 338 24.95 -16.94 5.97
C ALA A 338 24.67 -15.93 7.09
N THR A 339 23.45 -15.96 7.63
CA THR A 339 23.06 -15.11 8.76
C THR A 339 23.91 -15.40 9.99
N ILE A 340 24.45 -14.36 10.63
CA ILE A 340 25.18 -14.49 11.88
C ILE A 340 24.16 -14.66 13.02
N PRO A 341 24.28 -15.70 13.86
CA PRO A 341 23.37 -15.91 14.98
C PRO A 341 23.31 -14.71 15.94
N ALA A 342 22.10 -14.39 16.42
CA ALA A 342 21.91 -13.33 17.40
C ALA A 342 22.69 -13.63 18.68
N GLY A 343 23.57 -12.70 19.09
CA GLY A 343 24.45 -12.84 20.26
C GLY A 343 25.94 -12.96 19.93
N VAL A 344 26.31 -13.19 18.67
CA VAL A 344 27.72 -13.14 18.25
C VAL A 344 28.11 -11.69 17.91
N ALA A 345 29.08 -11.14 18.63
CA ALA A 345 29.57 -9.79 18.35
C ALA A 345 30.37 -9.78 17.04
N ILE A 346 29.99 -8.88 16.12
CA ILE A 346 30.58 -8.80 14.78
C ILE A 346 32.07 -8.44 14.84
N GLU A 347 32.44 -7.62 15.82
CA GLU A 347 33.83 -7.18 16.05
C GLU A 347 34.75 -8.36 16.41
N THR A 348 34.25 -9.34 17.18
CA THR A 348 35.03 -10.51 17.63
C THR A 348 34.85 -11.75 16.77
N LEU A 349 33.99 -11.69 15.73
CA LEU A 349 33.80 -12.80 14.80
C LEU A 349 35.13 -13.15 14.11
N SER A 350 35.58 -14.40 14.24
CA SER A 350 36.80 -14.90 13.61
C SER A 350 36.56 -15.31 12.15
N GLU A 351 37.65 -15.38 11.38
CA GLU A 351 37.61 -15.81 9.99
C GLU A 351 37.21 -17.28 9.87
N GLU A 352 37.68 -18.17 10.77
CA GLU A 352 37.26 -19.58 10.73
C GLU A 352 35.76 -19.74 10.96
N ARG A 353 35.19 -18.95 11.87
CA ARG A 353 33.74 -18.99 12.14
C ARG A 353 32.93 -18.44 10.97
N ALA A 354 33.46 -17.44 10.25
CA ALA A 354 32.83 -16.91 9.04
C ALA A 354 32.79 -17.97 7.92
N ILE A 355 33.87 -18.71 7.73
CA ILE A 355 33.96 -19.83 6.76
C ILE A 355 32.98 -20.94 7.15
N GLU A 356 32.93 -21.30 8.44
CA GLU A 356 32.03 -22.34 8.95
C GLU A 356 30.55 -21.99 8.70
N LEU A 357 30.14 -20.75 8.97
CA LEU A 357 28.77 -20.29 8.71
C LEU A 357 28.40 -20.36 7.22
N LEU A 358 29.31 -19.99 6.33
CA LEU A 358 29.10 -20.12 4.89
C LEU A 358 29.02 -21.59 4.47
N ALA A 359 29.89 -22.45 4.99
CA ALA A 359 29.88 -23.88 4.72
C ALA A 359 28.58 -24.56 5.19
N GLU A 360 28.12 -24.27 6.41
CA GLU A 360 26.83 -24.74 6.94
C GLU A 360 25.66 -24.31 6.04
N LYS A 361 25.71 -23.07 5.53
CA LYS A 361 24.68 -22.54 4.64
C LYS A 361 24.68 -23.23 3.27
N ARG A 362 25.86 -23.49 2.69
CA ARG A 362 26.00 -24.26 1.44
C ARG A 362 25.47 -25.68 1.61
N ALA A 363 25.79 -26.33 2.73
CA ALA A 363 25.33 -27.68 3.04
C ALA A 363 23.80 -27.78 3.21
N LYS A 364 23.15 -26.72 3.72
CA LYS A 364 21.68 -26.68 3.86
C LYS A 364 20.93 -26.46 2.55
N GLY A 365 21.61 -26.03 1.47
CA GLY A 365 21.00 -25.78 0.17
C GLY A 365 20.02 -24.60 0.12
N PRO A 366 19.51 -24.22 -1.06
CA PRO A 366 18.50 -23.17 -1.19
C PRO A 366 17.20 -23.59 -0.48
N ALA A 367 16.61 -22.68 0.28
CA ALA A 367 15.32 -22.93 0.92
C ALA A 367 14.27 -23.30 -0.14
N PRO A 368 13.43 -24.33 0.09
CA PRO A 368 12.39 -24.69 -0.85
C PRO A 368 11.49 -23.49 -1.09
N ALA A 369 11.30 -23.12 -2.35
CA ALA A 369 10.39 -22.06 -2.72
C ALA A 369 9.00 -22.40 -2.18
N LYS A 370 8.48 -21.60 -1.25
CA LYS A 370 7.05 -21.63 -0.91
C LYS A 370 6.31 -21.25 -2.18
N SER A 371 5.77 -22.24 -2.89
CA SER A 371 4.91 -21.99 -4.03
C SER A 371 3.70 -21.21 -3.53
N THR A 372 3.58 -19.95 -3.94
CA THR A 372 2.32 -19.22 -3.89
C THR A 372 1.40 -19.82 -4.94
N GLY A 373 0.90 -21.02 -4.64
CA GLY A 373 -0.12 -21.70 -5.41
C GLY A 373 -1.40 -20.88 -5.34
N ARG A 374 -1.56 -19.98 -6.31
CA ARG A 374 -2.83 -19.35 -6.66
C ARG A 374 -3.84 -20.49 -6.85
N LYS A 375 -4.72 -20.72 -5.86
CA LYS A 375 -5.85 -21.64 -6.01
C LYS A 375 -6.66 -21.16 -7.21
N ALA A 376 -6.56 -21.88 -8.33
CA ALA A 376 -7.45 -21.69 -9.45
C ALA A 376 -8.89 -21.97 -8.99
N PRO A 377 -9.88 -21.14 -9.38
CA PRO A 377 -11.26 -21.40 -9.02
C PRO A 377 -11.69 -22.73 -9.64
N ALA A 378 -12.31 -23.59 -8.83
CA ALA A 378 -12.84 -24.87 -9.26
C ALA A 378 -13.81 -24.66 -10.43
N ARG A 379 -13.44 -25.16 -11.61
CA ARG A 379 -14.35 -25.26 -12.76
C ARG A 379 -15.51 -26.17 -12.36
N LYS A 380 -16.71 -25.60 -12.21
CA LYS A 380 -17.96 -26.37 -12.13
C LYS A 380 -18.06 -27.25 -13.38
N ALA A 381 -18.21 -28.56 -13.16
CA ALA A 381 -18.48 -29.51 -14.22
C ALA A 381 -19.85 -29.19 -14.88
N PRO A 382 -19.99 -29.35 -16.20
CA PRO A 382 -21.27 -29.14 -16.86
C PRO A 382 -22.30 -30.18 -16.38
N ALA A 383 -23.50 -29.72 -16.05
CA ALA A 383 -24.61 -30.57 -15.67
C ALA A 383 -24.93 -31.61 -16.76
N LYS A 384 -24.91 -32.89 -16.39
CA LYS A 384 -25.38 -34.00 -17.24
C LYS A 384 -26.87 -33.80 -17.54
N LYS A 385 -27.20 -33.57 -18.82
CA LYS A 385 -28.57 -33.70 -19.35
C LYS A 385 -29.07 -35.11 -19.04
N LYS A 386 -30.17 -35.21 -18.27
CA LYS A 386 -30.95 -36.45 -18.13
C LYS A 386 -31.56 -36.76 -19.50
N ALA A 387 -31.22 -37.93 -20.03
CA ALA A 387 -31.85 -38.52 -21.20
C ALA A 387 -33.31 -38.88 -20.89
N GLY A 388 -34.21 -38.49 -21.79
CA GLY A 388 -35.65 -38.77 -21.69
C GLY A 388 -35.95 -40.26 -21.81
N ALA A 389 -36.86 -40.73 -20.97
CA ALA A 389 -37.42 -42.07 -21.02
C ALA A 389 -38.26 -42.24 -22.30
N LYS A 390 -37.82 -43.15 -23.18
CA LYS A 390 -38.57 -43.60 -24.36
C LYS A 390 -39.77 -44.46 -23.92
N LYS A 391 -40.98 -44.01 -24.27
CA LYS A 391 -42.21 -44.82 -24.28
C LYS A 391 -42.05 -45.99 -25.26
N ALA A 392 -42.25 -47.21 -24.79
CA ALA A 392 -42.34 -48.41 -25.62
C ALA A 392 -43.71 -48.44 -26.33
N GLY A 393 -43.69 -48.46 -27.66
CA GLY A 393 -44.86 -48.68 -28.50
C GLY A 393 -45.18 -50.17 -28.63
N ALA A 394 -46.44 -50.51 -28.43
CA ALA A 394 -46.98 -51.85 -28.53
C ALA A 394 -46.89 -52.40 -29.97
N LYS A 395 -46.34 -53.61 -30.11
CA LYS A 395 -46.31 -54.38 -31.36
C LYS A 395 -47.54 -55.28 -31.39
N LYS A 396 -48.49 -55.00 -32.29
CA LYS A 396 -49.66 -55.84 -32.56
C LYS A 396 -49.40 -56.61 -33.85
N THR A 397 -49.12 -57.91 -33.74
CA THR A 397 -49.08 -58.85 -34.88
C THR A 397 -50.50 -59.31 -35.19
N ALA A 398 -50.86 -59.26 -36.48
CA ALA A 398 -52.17 -59.63 -36.98
C ALA A 398 -52.25 -61.14 -37.28
N ALA A 399 -53.28 -61.76 -36.70
CA ALA A 399 -54.14 -62.87 -37.13
C ALA A 399 -53.67 -63.92 -38.18
N LYS A 400 -53.92 -65.21 -37.88
CA LYS A 400 -55.07 -65.95 -38.43
C LYS A 400 -55.31 -67.34 -37.79
N LYS A 401 -56.58 -67.59 -37.41
CA LYS A 401 -57.51 -68.76 -37.59
C LYS A 401 -56.93 -70.20 -37.48
N SER A 402 -57.60 -71.23 -36.92
CA SER A 402 -59.03 -71.61 -36.95
C SER A 402 -59.34 -72.82 -36.03
N ALA A 403 -60.65 -73.01 -35.75
CA ALA A 403 -61.36 -74.25 -35.34
C ALA A 403 -61.06 -74.79 -33.92
N SER A 404 -62.01 -75.30 -33.14
CA SER A 404 -63.38 -75.77 -33.37
C SER A 404 -64.30 -75.35 -32.22
#